data_AF-A0A819HI97-F1
#
_entry.id   AF-A0A819HI97-F1
#
_cell.length_a   1.000
_cell.length_b   1.000
_cell.length_c   1.000
_cell.angle_alpha   90.00
_cell.angle_beta   90.00
_cell.angle_gamma   90.00
#
_symmetry.space_group_name_H-M   'P 1'
#
loop_
_entity.id
_entity.type
_entity.pdbx_description
1 polymer ?
#
loop_
_entity_poly.entity_id
_entity_poly.type
_entity_poly.pdbx_seq_one_letter_code
_entity_poly.pdbx_strand_id
1 'polypeptide(L)'
;IDREKQDSYQYELIAFDHGKPRKQSSTKLFIQVNDMNDNSVLLSKTYIQLHVSENTPVGTELTYINATDNDIGLNGKIHYSITNGFPSSSWRDYFRIGDSTGM
;
A
#
# COMPACT_ATOMS: atom_id res chain seq x y z
N ILE A 1 -15.11 -9.32 -8.44
CA ILE A 1 -15.19 -8.42 -7.26
C ILE A 1 -13.75 -8.00 -7.00
N ASP A 2 -13.53 -6.70 -6.82
CA ASP A 2 -12.21 -6.06 -6.79
C ASP A 2 -12.31 -5.00 -5.70
N ARG A 3 -11.54 -5.16 -4.62
CA ARG A 3 -11.67 -4.34 -3.41
C ARG A 3 -11.15 -2.92 -3.67
N GLU A 4 -10.11 -2.81 -4.49
CA GLU A 4 -9.46 -1.57 -4.91
C GLU A 4 -10.42 -0.69 -5.71
N LYS A 5 -11.37 -1.31 -6.44
CA LYS A 5 -12.47 -0.60 -7.11
C LYS A 5 -13.66 -0.32 -6.21
N GLN A 6 -14.05 -1.29 -5.38
CA GLN A 6 -15.19 -1.15 -4.48
C GLN A 6 -15.06 -2.13 -3.30
N ASP A 7 -14.93 -1.58 -2.09
CA ASP A 7 -14.67 -2.34 -0.87
C ASP A 7 -15.93 -2.86 -0.16
N SER A 8 -17.11 -2.36 -0.53
CA SER A 8 -18.35 -2.66 0.16
C SER A 8 -19.59 -2.46 -0.70
N TYR A 9 -20.66 -3.17 -0.37
CA TYR A 9 -21.98 -3.03 -0.98
C TYR A 9 -23.05 -2.95 0.10
N GLN A 10 -24.04 -2.09 -0.11
CA GLN A 10 -25.22 -1.98 0.74
C GLN A 10 -26.47 -2.15 -0.11
N TYR A 11 -27.30 -3.13 0.25
CA TYR A 11 -28.58 -3.39 -0.41
C TYR A 11 -29.73 -3.32 0.60
N GLU A 12 -30.89 -2.87 0.14
CA GLU A 12 -32.15 -3.02 0.87
C GLU A 12 -32.87 -4.28 0.36
N LEU A 13 -33.06 -5.24 1.26
CA LEU A 13 -33.84 -6.44 0.98
C LEU A 13 -35.29 -6.17 1.39
N ILE A 14 -36.22 -6.31 0.47
CA ILE A 14 -37.64 -6.13 0.72
C ILE A 14 -38.33 -7.49 0.56
N ALA A 15 -38.92 -7.97 1.65
CA ALA A 15 -39.77 -9.15 1.65
C ALA A 15 -41.24 -8.72 1.60
N PHE A 16 -42.04 -9.47 0.86
CA PHE A 16 -43.47 -9.23 0.79
C PHE A 16 -44.24 -10.51 1.09
N ASP A 17 -45.41 -10.37 1.71
CA ASP A 17 -46.34 -11.48 1.85
C ASP A 17 -47.19 -11.69 0.58
N HIS A 18 -48.02 -12.73 0.60
CA HIS A 18 -49.01 -13.01 -0.45
C HIS A 18 -50.44 -12.56 -0.05
N GLY A 19 -50.55 -11.68 0.95
CA GLY A 19 -51.83 -11.21 1.47
C GLY A 19 -52.56 -10.23 0.55
N LYS A 20 -53.84 -9.99 0.85
CA LYS A 20 -54.67 -8.93 0.25
C LYS A 20 -55.34 -8.13 1.39
N PRO A 21 -54.86 -6.93 1.74
CA PRO A 21 -53.74 -6.20 1.13
C PRO A 21 -52.37 -6.82 1.47
N ARG A 22 -51.41 -6.62 0.57
CA ARG A 22 -50.04 -7.10 0.68
C ARG A 22 -49.27 -6.31 1.74
N LYS A 23 -48.56 -6.98 2.64
CA LYS A 23 -47.62 -6.35 3.57
C LYS A 23 -46.19 -6.55 3.09
N GLN A 24 -45.31 -5.65 3.52
CA GLN A 24 -43.87 -5.74 3.26
C GLN A 24 -43.07 -5.46 4.53
N SER A 25 -41.85 -5.99 4.56
CA SER A 25 -40.83 -5.69 5.56
C SER A 25 -39.50 -5.51 4.83
N SER A 26 -38.66 -4.59 5.28
CA SER A 26 -37.32 -4.42 4.71
C SER A 26 -36.21 -4.54 5.75
N THR A 27 -35.02 -4.92 5.28
CA THR A 27 -33.79 -4.98 6.07
C THR A 27 -32.60 -4.60 5.20
N LYS A 28 -31.49 -4.18 5.82
CA LYS A 28 -30.26 -3.83 5.11
C LYS A 28 -29.29 -5.02 5.10
N LEU A 29 -28.74 -5.31 3.92
CA LEU A 29 -27.64 -6.25 3.74
C LEU A 29 -26.36 -5.46 3.49
N PHE A 30 -25.35 -5.69 4.33
CA PHE A 30 -24.00 -5.14 4.18
C PHE A 30 -23.06 -6.25 3.74
N ILE A 31 -22.32 -6.01 2.67
CA ILE A 31 -21.31 -6.92 2.14
C ILE A 31 -19.98 -6.18 2.17
N GLN A 32 -18.97 -6.78 2.78
CA GLN A 32 -17.61 -6.27 2.79
C GLN A 32 -16.74 -7.17 1.91
N VAL A 33 -15.94 -6.55 1.06
CA VAL A 33 -14.97 -7.24 0.21
C VAL A 33 -13.67 -7.37 0.98
N ASN A 34 -13.16 -8.60 1.08
CA ASN A 34 -11.85 -8.85 1.68
C ASN A 34 -10.74 -8.50 0.70
N ASP A 35 -9.69 -7.90 1.24
CA ASP A 35 -8.46 -7.58 0.52
C ASP A 35 -7.64 -8.82 0.17
N MET A 36 -6.95 -8.77 -0.96
CA MET A 36 -5.93 -9.74 -1.35
C MET A 36 -4.66 -9.00 -1.73
N ASN A 37 -3.50 -9.60 -1.48
CA ASN A 37 -2.21 -9.06 -1.90
C ASN A 37 -2.01 -9.28 -3.41
N ASP A 38 -2.71 -8.49 -4.22
CA ASP A 38 -2.69 -8.59 -5.68
C ASP A 38 -2.17 -7.33 -6.38
N ASN A 39 -1.84 -6.28 -5.61
CA ASN A 39 -1.13 -5.13 -6.11
C ASN A 39 0.38 -5.29 -5.89
N SER A 40 1.15 -4.58 -6.71
CA SER A 40 2.61 -4.54 -6.57
C SER A 40 3.02 -3.13 -6.23
N VAL A 41 4.02 -3.01 -5.36
CA VAL A 41 4.62 -1.74 -4.96
C VAL A 41 5.03 -0.92 -6.18
N LEU A 42 4.53 0.31 -6.26
CA LEU A 42 4.84 1.29 -7.28
C LEU A 42 5.83 2.33 -6.75
N LEU A 43 6.98 2.47 -7.42
CA LEU A 43 7.96 3.51 -7.11
C LEU A 43 7.58 4.83 -7.79
N SER A 44 7.62 5.94 -7.04
CA SER A 44 7.39 7.28 -7.60
C SER A 44 8.45 7.69 -8.62
N LYS A 45 9.67 7.18 -8.46
CA LYS A 45 10.79 7.37 -9.39
C LYS A 45 11.55 6.07 -9.53
N THR A 46 11.87 5.68 -10.77
CA THR A 46 12.64 4.47 -11.08
C THR A 46 14.15 4.68 -10.98
N TYR A 47 14.60 5.95 -10.95
CA TYR A 47 15.99 6.31 -10.74
C TYR A 47 16.09 7.58 -9.89
N ILE A 48 17.16 7.65 -9.09
CA ILE A 48 17.52 8.82 -8.29
C ILE A 48 19.01 9.05 -8.48
N GLN A 49 19.39 10.28 -8.81
CA GLN A 49 20.78 10.70 -8.91
C GLN A 49 21.03 11.77 -7.84
N LEU A 50 22.10 11.60 -7.08
CA LEU A 50 22.51 12.49 -6.00
C LEU A 50 23.97 12.87 -6.18
N HIS A 51 24.29 14.09 -5.77
CA HIS A 51 25.67 14.57 -5.65
C HIS A 51 25.93 14.87 -4.18
N VAL A 52 26.86 14.13 -3.58
CA VAL A 52 27.19 14.22 -2.15
C VAL A 52 28.60 14.76 -2.00
N SER A 53 28.78 15.79 -1.16
CA SER A 53 30.11 16.32 -0.87
C SER A 53 30.88 15.33 0.00
N GLU A 54 32.18 15.16 -0.23
CA GLU A 54 33.05 14.31 0.60
C GLU A 54 33.07 14.72 2.08
N ASN A 55 32.81 16.00 2.38
CA ASN A 55 32.78 16.54 3.73
C ASN A 55 31.39 16.43 4.39
N THR A 56 30.45 15.73 3.76
CA THR A 56 29.11 15.53 4.30
C THR A 56 29.19 14.70 5.59
N PRO A 57 28.65 15.18 6.72
CA PRO A 57 28.68 14.44 7.97
C PRO A 57 27.97 13.08 7.89
N VAL A 58 28.50 12.08 8.60
CA VAL A 58 27.84 10.78 8.75
C VAL A 58 26.48 10.97 9.43
N GLY A 59 25.46 10.29 8.90
CA GLY A 59 24.08 10.41 9.39
C GLY A 59 23.28 11.53 8.73
N THR A 60 23.84 12.25 7.76
CA THR A 60 23.07 13.19 6.93
C THR A 60 22.06 12.44 6.08
N GLU A 61 20.79 12.85 6.12
CA GLU A 61 19.75 12.35 5.23
C GLU A 61 19.99 12.88 3.81
N LEU A 62 20.07 11.97 2.83
CA LEU A 62 20.40 12.31 1.45
C LEU A 62 19.17 12.38 0.54
N THR A 63 18.24 11.45 0.71
CA THR A 63 17.01 11.33 -0.06
C THR A 63 16.04 10.40 0.67
N TYR A 64 14.81 10.33 0.18
CA TYR A 64 13.88 9.26 0.52
C TYR A 64 13.33 8.61 -0.75
N ILE A 65 12.98 7.33 -0.67
CA ILE A 65 12.35 6.57 -1.75
C ILE A 65 10.85 6.48 -1.48
N ASN A 66 10.06 7.24 -2.25
CA ASN A 66 8.62 7.15 -2.15
C ASN A 66 8.09 5.97 -2.98
N ALA A 67 7.34 5.09 -2.31
CA ALA A 67 6.69 3.93 -2.91
C ALA A 67 5.26 3.81 -2.38
N THR A 68 4.36 3.27 -3.19
CA THR A 68 2.94 3.11 -2.83
C THR A 68 2.45 1.73 -3.21
N ASP A 69 1.65 1.14 -2.35
CA ASP A 69 0.91 -0.10 -2.60
C ASP A 69 -0.57 0.18 -2.29
N ASN A 70 -1.47 -0.34 -3.11
CA ASN A 70 -2.91 -0.06 -2.99
C ASN A 70 -3.64 -1.06 -2.09
N ASP A 71 -2.97 -2.14 -1.68
CA ASP A 71 -3.52 -3.14 -0.77
C ASP A 71 -3.59 -2.58 0.67
N ILE A 72 -4.42 -3.18 1.53
CA ILE A 72 -4.59 -2.69 2.91
C ILE A 72 -3.82 -3.51 3.95
N GLY A 73 -3.52 -2.87 5.07
CA GLY A 73 -2.92 -3.54 6.23
C GLY A 73 -1.53 -4.09 5.93
N LEU A 74 -1.31 -5.38 6.19
CA LEU A 74 -0.02 -6.04 5.94
C LEU A 74 0.26 -6.27 4.46
N ASN A 75 -0.79 -6.36 3.62
CA ASN A 75 -0.62 -6.59 2.19
C ASN A 75 -0.01 -5.36 1.51
N GLY A 76 -0.44 -4.16 1.92
CA GLY A 76 0.16 -2.90 1.45
C GLY A 76 1.38 -2.42 2.24
N LYS A 77 1.97 -3.26 3.11
CA LYS A 77 3.12 -2.85 3.92
C LYS A 77 4.41 -2.95 3.11
N ILE A 78 5.08 -1.81 2.93
CA ILE A 78 6.29 -1.71 2.11
C ILE A 78 7.54 -1.86 2.98
N HIS A 79 8.52 -2.60 2.46
CA HIS A 79 9.85 -2.74 3.05
C HIS A 79 10.94 -2.36 2.04
N TYR A 80 11.90 -1.55 2.49
CA TYR A 80 13.00 -1.02 1.68
C TYR A 80 14.31 -1.73 1.99
N SER A 81 15.09 -2.02 0.96
CA SER A 81 16.45 -2.54 1.12
C SER A 81 17.34 -2.14 -0.07
N ILE A 82 18.62 -1.90 0.20
CA ILE A 82 19.64 -1.74 -0.83
C ILE A 82 20.20 -3.14 -1.12
N THR A 83 20.00 -3.63 -2.34
CA THR A 83 20.38 -4.99 -2.72
C THR A 83 21.80 -5.09 -3.25
N ASN A 84 22.33 -4.01 -3.82
CA ASN A 84 23.66 -4.00 -4.40
C ASN A 84 24.32 -2.62 -4.29
N GLY A 85 25.63 -2.59 -4.09
CA GLY A 85 26.43 -1.38 -4.10
C GLY A 85 27.74 -1.63 -4.83
N PHE A 86 27.99 -0.82 -5.84
CA PHE A 86 29.25 -0.79 -6.58
C PHE A 86 30.01 0.49 -6.24
N PRO A 87 31.35 0.49 -6.26
CA PRO A 87 32.24 -0.57 -6.75
C PRO A 87 32.75 -1.57 -5.70
N SER A 88 32.37 -1.46 -4.42
CA SER A 88 32.90 -2.33 -3.35
C SER A 88 31.81 -2.95 -2.48
N SER A 89 32.09 -4.10 -1.88
CA SER A 89 31.19 -4.79 -0.93
C SER A 89 31.02 -4.05 0.40
N SER A 90 31.83 -3.02 0.69
CA SER A 90 31.77 -2.19 1.89
C SER A 90 30.75 -1.04 1.81
N TRP A 91 29.93 -0.96 0.75
CA TRP A 91 28.93 0.10 0.58
C TRP A 91 27.99 0.28 1.79
N ARG A 92 27.75 -0.79 2.56
CA ARG A 92 26.92 -0.79 3.78
C ARG A 92 27.46 0.08 4.92
N ASP A 93 28.75 0.42 4.86
CA ASP A 93 29.38 1.33 5.81
C ASP A 93 29.09 2.81 5.48
N TYR A 94 28.72 3.10 4.23
CA TYR A 94 28.54 4.46 3.72
C TYR A 94 27.08 4.85 3.56
N PHE A 95 26.23 3.94 3.08
CA PHE A 95 24.82 4.22 2.81
C PHE A 95 23.90 3.24 3.53
N ARG A 96 22.78 3.77 4.01
CA ARG A 96 21.71 3.02 4.66
C ARG A 96 20.37 3.47 4.11
N ILE A 97 19.39 2.59 4.22
CA ILE A 97 17.99 2.91 3.99
C ILE A 97 17.18 2.36 5.16
N GLY A 98 16.26 3.16 5.69
CA GLY A 98 15.32 2.78 6.71
C GLY A 98 14.30 1.82 6.12
N ASP A 99 14.14 0.66 6.76
CA ASP A 99 13.34 -0.44 6.22
C ASP A 99 11.89 -0.06 5.94
N SER A 100 11.34 0.87 6.72
CA SER A 100 9.93 1.25 6.72
C SER A 100 9.72 2.71 6.34
N THR A 101 10.78 3.51 6.29
CA THR A 101 10.73 4.94 5.97
C THR A 101 11.22 5.24 4.56
N GLY A 102 12.04 4.37 3.98
CA GLY A 102 12.69 4.61 2.69
C GLY A 102 13.74 5.73 2.71
N MET A 103 14.17 6.17 3.91
CA MET A 103 15.18 7.23 4.13
C MET A 103 16.57 6.67 4.31
#